data_AF-A0A7C1IRA8-F1
#
_entry.id   AF-A0A7C1IRA8-F1
#
_cell.length_a   1.000
_cell.length_b   1.000
_cell.length_c   1.000
_cell.angle_alpha   90.00
_cell.angle_beta   90.00
_cell.angle_gamma   90.00
#
_symmetry.space_group_name_H-M   'P 1'
#
loop_
_entity.id
_entity.type
_entity.pdbx_description
1 polymer ?
#
loop_
_entity_poly.entity_id
_entity_poly.type
_entity_poly.pdbx_seq_one_letter_code
_entity_poly.pdbx_strand_id
1 'polypeptide(L)'
;MARISGKIQKDVQKQKPIDPLWRGVGCFSFLLFTVGLYFLIGFVITQVNIANQTQRFLPSPLQNGIPRAPYTLIDYEIPDTGQNLGTDVVSIRRITFSWDWVDLTFTLFFSLILYALMVIVYGIINPPPKDEVAPYIQRRSGRSR
;
A
#
# COMPACT_ATOMS: atom_id res chain seq x y z
N MET A 1 52.49 -21.15 31.17
CA MET A 1 51.89 -19.96 30.52
C MET A 1 51.13 -20.42 29.29
N ALA A 2 49.81 -20.57 29.39
CA ALA A 2 48.97 -21.00 28.27
C ALA A 2 48.19 -19.80 27.72
N ARG A 3 48.42 -19.45 26.45
CA ARG A 3 47.65 -18.43 25.72
C ARG A 3 46.27 -19.00 25.40
N ILE A 4 45.25 -18.59 26.13
CA ILE A 4 43.86 -18.81 25.76
C ILE A 4 43.48 -17.70 24.77
N SER A 5 43.69 -17.98 23.48
CA SER A 5 43.19 -17.14 22.38
C SER A 5 41.70 -17.43 22.22
N GLY A 6 40.88 -16.66 22.92
CA GLY A 6 39.43 -16.69 22.76
C GLY A 6 39.02 -16.06 21.44
N LYS A 7 38.85 -16.87 20.39
CA LYS A 7 38.06 -16.47 19.23
C LYS A 7 36.60 -16.46 19.66
N ILE A 8 36.13 -15.30 20.13
CA ILE A 8 34.69 -15.01 20.20
C ILE A 8 34.22 -14.96 18.75
N GLN A 9 33.77 -16.09 18.21
CA GLN A 9 32.98 -16.11 16.99
C GLN A 9 31.67 -15.41 17.31
N LYS A 10 31.63 -14.09 17.06
CA LYS A 10 30.38 -13.40 16.77
C LYS A 10 29.87 -14.05 15.49
N ASP A 11 29.02 -15.06 15.60
CA ASP A 11 28.12 -15.45 14.51
C ASP A 11 27.15 -14.30 14.31
N VAL A 12 27.67 -13.25 13.66
CA VAL A 12 26.86 -12.29 12.95
C VAL A 12 26.19 -13.13 11.87
N GLN A 13 24.93 -13.53 12.10
CA GLN A 13 24.04 -14.05 11.06
C GLN A 13 24.32 -13.23 9.80
N LYS A 14 25.03 -13.83 8.84
CA LYS A 14 25.25 -13.22 7.53
C LYS A 14 23.89 -13.18 6.89
N GLN A 15 23.17 -12.08 7.09
CA GLN A 15 21.93 -11.80 6.38
C GLN A 15 22.28 -11.88 4.91
N LYS A 16 21.78 -12.94 4.25
CA LYS A 16 21.98 -13.15 2.83
C LYS A 16 21.48 -11.86 2.16
N PRO A 17 22.34 -11.14 1.42
CA PRO A 17 21.92 -9.87 0.82
C PRO A 17 20.70 -10.17 -0.06
N ILE A 18 19.58 -9.55 0.27
CA ILE A 18 18.36 -9.67 -0.52
C ILE A 18 18.69 -9.15 -1.91
N ASP A 19 18.54 -10.00 -2.91
CA ASP A 19 18.82 -9.65 -4.30
C ASP A 19 18.06 -8.37 -4.68
N PRO A 20 18.73 -7.40 -5.32
CA PRO A 20 18.14 -6.11 -5.66
C PRO A 20 16.93 -6.25 -6.60
N LEU A 21 16.90 -7.32 -7.41
CA LEU A 21 15.78 -7.67 -8.29
C LEU A 21 14.48 -7.91 -7.51
N TRP A 22 14.56 -8.60 -6.37
CA TRP A 22 13.38 -8.87 -5.52
C TRP A 22 12.87 -7.61 -4.82
N ARG A 23 13.75 -6.64 -4.53
CA ARG A 23 13.34 -5.32 -4.03
C ARG A 23 12.55 -4.52 -5.08
N GLY A 24 12.96 -4.60 -6.34
CA GLY A 24 12.27 -3.96 -7.46
C GLY A 24 10.87 -4.53 -7.69
N VAL A 25 10.74 -5.86 -7.67
CA VAL A 25 9.43 -6.54 -7.85
C VAL A 25 8.46 -6.16 -6.74
N GLY A 26 8.90 -6.10 -5.48
CA GLY A 26 8.06 -5.67 -4.36
C GLY A 26 7.61 -4.21 -4.46
N CYS A 27 8.49 -3.32 -4.90
CA CYS A 27 8.13 -1.91 -5.11
C CYS A 27 7.11 -1.76 -6.24
N PHE A 28 7.32 -2.45 -7.37
CA PHE A 28 6.41 -2.41 -8.51
C PHE A 28 5.05 -3.00 -8.19
N SER A 29 4.99 -4.13 -7.49
CA SER A 29 3.73 -4.73 -7.07
C SER A 29 2.97 -3.82 -6.11
N PHE A 30 3.66 -3.19 -5.16
CA PHE A 30 3.05 -2.22 -4.25
C PHE A 30 2.46 -1.02 -5.00
N LEU A 31 3.17 -0.49 -5.99
CA LEU A 31 2.69 0.60 -6.83
C LEU A 31 1.44 0.19 -7.61
N LEU A 32 1.48 -0.97 -8.29
CA LEU A 32 0.32 -1.50 -9.01
C LEU A 32 -0.88 -1.69 -8.08
N PHE A 33 -0.66 -2.21 -6.88
CA PHE A 33 -1.72 -2.44 -5.91
C PHE A 33 -2.32 -1.13 -5.42
N THR A 34 -1.49 -0.12 -5.20
CA THR A 34 -1.93 1.23 -4.77
C THR A 34 -2.76 1.91 -5.86
N VAL A 35 -2.30 1.87 -7.11
CA VAL A 35 -3.05 2.42 -8.24
C VAL A 35 -4.35 1.65 -8.46
N GLY A 36 -4.31 0.32 -8.39
CA GLY A 36 -5.50 -0.52 -8.50
C GLY A 36 -6.54 -0.25 -7.40
N LEU A 37 -6.09 -0.09 -6.15
CA LEU A 37 -6.94 0.29 -5.01
C LEU A 37 -7.65 1.61 -5.25
N TYR A 38 -6.95 2.60 -5.80
CA TYR A 38 -7.54 3.91 -6.09
C TYR A 38 -8.75 3.81 -7.01
N PHE A 39 -8.60 3.10 -8.14
CA PHE A 39 -9.73 2.89 -9.07
C PHE A 39 -10.84 2.02 -8.45
N LEU A 40 -10.48 0.99 -7.69
CA LEU A 40 -11.44 0.11 -7.05
C LEU A 40 -12.28 0.84 -6.01
N ILE A 41 -11.67 1.70 -5.20
CA ILE A 41 -12.36 2.54 -4.21
C ILE A 41 -13.27 3.54 -4.90
N GLY A 42 -12.79 4.16 -5.98
CA GLY A 42 -13.60 5.02 -6.83
C GLY A 42 -14.88 4.32 -7.32
N PHE A 43 -14.75 3.07 -7.76
CA PHE A 43 -15.89 2.24 -8.15
C PHE A 43 -16.81 1.90 -6.98
N VAL A 44 -16.26 1.43 -5.85
CA VAL A 44 -17.04 1.04 -4.67
C VAL A 44 -17.85 2.20 -4.11
N ILE A 45 -17.27 3.39 -3.95
CA ILE A 45 -17.99 4.58 -3.47
C ILE A 45 -19.14 4.94 -4.42
N THR A 46 -18.93 4.81 -5.74
CA THR A 46 -20.00 5.03 -6.72
C THR A 46 -21.16 4.05 -6.51
N GLN A 47 -20.86 2.76 -6.35
CA GLN A 47 -21.87 1.73 -6.08
C GLN A 47 -22.59 1.96 -4.75
N VAL A 48 -21.86 2.36 -3.70
CA VAL A 48 -22.43 2.71 -2.40
C VAL A 48 -23.38 3.89 -2.51
N ASN A 49 -23.01 4.93 -3.26
CA ASN A 49 -23.87 6.10 -3.48
C ASN A 49 -25.15 5.73 -4.23
N ILE A 50 -25.05 4.90 -5.27
CA ILE A 50 -26.21 4.39 -6.03
C ILE A 50 -27.14 3.57 -5.12
N ALA A 51 -26.57 2.64 -4.34
CA ALA A 51 -27.33 1.82 -3.40
C ALA A 51 -27.96 2.67 -2.28
N ASN A 52 -27.28 3.71 -1.82
CA ASN A 52 -27.81 4.59 -0.78
C ASN A 52 -28.96 5.48 -1.28
N GLN A 53 -28.98 5.83 -2.57
CA GLN A 53 -30.10 6.55 -3.16
C GLN A 53 -31.39 5.72 -3.17
N THR A 54 -31.29 4.39 -3.26
CA THR A 54 -32.46 3.50 -3.29
C THR A 54 -32.97 3.12 -1.90
N GLN A 55 -32.07 2.87 -0.94
CA GLN A 55 -32.45 2.35 0.39
C GLN A 55 -32.14 3.28 1.58
N ARG A 56 -31.45 4.41 1.35
CA ARG A 56 -31.04 5.40 2.39
C ARG A 56 -30.57 4.76 3.70
N PHE A 57 -29.45 4.04 3.64
CA PHE A 57 -28.85 3.38 4.80
C PHE A 57 -27.72 4.19 5.46
N LEU A 58 -27.19 5.21 4.78
CA LEU A 58 -26.15 6.07 5.34
C LEU A 58 -26.71 7.01 6.43
N PRO A 59 -25.90 7.37 7.45
CA PRO A 59 -26.32 8.27 8.51
C PRO A 59 -26.67 9.66 7.95
N SER A 60 -27.48 10.44 8.67
CA SER A 60 -27.99 11.76 8.23
C SER A 60 -27.01 12.65 7.45
N PRO A 61 -25.74 12.88 7.87
CA PRO A 61 -24.82 13.74 7.12
C PRO A 61 -24.42 13.20 5.73
N LEU A 62 -24.64 11.90 5.47
CA LEU A 62 -24.26 11.19 4.25
C LEU A 62 -25.49 10.62 3.50
N GLN A 63 -26.71 11.01 3.87
CA GLN A 63 -27.92 10.52 3.21
C GLN A 63 -27.98 10.84 1.71
N ASN A 64 -27.34 11.93 1.29
CA ASN A 64 -27.23 12.31 -0.13
C ASN A 64 -26.07 11.61 -0.86
N GLY A 65 -25.37 10.68 -0.19
CA GLY A 65 -24.18 10.01 -0.67
C GLY A 65 -22.90 10.56 -0.04
N ILE A 66 -21.81 9.84 -0.25
CA ILE A 66 -20.45 10.27 0.10
C ILE A 66 -20.11 11.45 -0.82
N PRO A 67 -19.85 12.65 -0.25
CA PRO A 67 -19.56 13.83 -1.04
C PRO A 67 -18.26 13.63 -1.81
N ARG A 68 -18.29 13.93 -3.10
CA ARG A 68 -17.11 13.90 -3.98
C ARG A 68 -16.76 15.32 -4.37
N ALA A 69 -15.50 15.69 -4.18
CA ALA A 69 -14.98 16.99 -4.54
C ALA A 69 -13.72 16.79 -5.40
N PRO A 70 -13.89 16.36 -6.67
CA PRO A 70 -12.76 16.15 -7.55
C PRO A 70 -12.05 17.49 -7.77
N TYR A 71 -10.76 17.53 -7.44
CA TYR A 71 -9.90 18.67 -7.73
C TYR A 71 -9.35 18.54 -9.15
N THR A 72 -9.72 19.48 -10.01
CA THR A 72 -9.29 19.51 -11.40
C THR A 72 -7.87 20.10 -11.50
N LEU A 73 -6.91 19.30 -11.93
CA LEU A 73 -5.52 19.73 -12.10
C LEU A 73 -5.27 20.33 -13.47
N ILE A 74 -5.77 19.65 -14.51
CA ILE A 74 -5.60 20.07 -15.90
C ILE A 74 -6.96 19.90 -16.56
N ASP A 75 -7.46 21.00 -17.10
CA ASP A 75 -8.61 21.01 -17.99
C ASP A 75 -8.09 21.46 -19.36
N TYR A 76 -7.92 20.52 -20.28
CA TYR A 76 -7.48 20.81 -21.64
C TYR A 76 -8.65 20.63 -22.59
N GLU A 77 -9.01 21.73 -23.25
CA GLU A 77 -10.03 21.74 -24.29
C GLU A 77 -9.34 21.61 -25.64
N ILE A 78 -9.64 20.52 -26.35
CA ILE A 78 -9.22 20.36 -27.74
C ILE A 78 -10.39 20.82 -28.59
N PRO A 79 -10.28 21.94 -29.32
CA PRO A 79 -11.26 22.31 -30.31
C PRO A 79 -11.25 21.25 -31.41
N ASP A 80 -12.35 20.52 -31.57
CA ASP A 80 -12.49 19.53 -32.62
C ASP A 80 -12.85 20.28 -33.91
N THR A 81 -11.86 20.55 -34.77
CA THR A 81 -12.10 21.13 -36.10
C THR A 81 -12.65 20.05 -37.04
N GLY A 82 -13.81 19.49 -36.70
CA GLY A 82 -14.60 18.68 -37.60
C GLY A 82 -15.38 19.60 -38.52
N GLN A 83 -14.90 19.81 -39.75
CA GLN A 83 -15.70 20.43 -40.82
C GLN A 83 -16.88 19.52 -41.15
N ASN A 84 -17.98 19.65 -40.41
CA ASN A 84 -19.27 19.15 -40.82
C ASN A 84 -19.91 20.22 -41.69
N LEU A 85 -20.07 19.93 -42.99
CA LEU A 85 -20.73 20.82 -43.95
C LEU A 85 -22.09 21.30 -43.41
N GLY A 86 -22.14 22.57 -42.97
CA GLY A 86 -23.40 23.31 -42.80
C GLY A 86 -23.90 23.53 -41.37
N THR A 87 -23.27 22.98 -40.34
CA THR A 87 -23.61 23.30 -38.94
C THR A 87 -22.35 23.38 -38.09
N ASP A 88 -22.01 24.60 -37.66
CA ASP A 88 -20.97 24.88 -36.65
C ASP A 88 -21.39 24.31 -35.29
N VAL A 89 -21.33 22.98 -35.15
CA VAL A 89 -21.39 22.34 -33.84
C VAL A 89 -19.95 22.15 -33.38
N VAL A 90 -19.45 23.12 -32.62
CA VAL A 90 -18.16 23.04 -31.95
C VAL A 90 -18.24 21.89 -30.94
N SER A 91 -17.82 20.71 -31.34
CA SER A 91 -17.63 19.57 -30.43
C SER A 91 -16.36 19.85 -29.63
N ILE A 92 -16.50 19.99 -28.31
CA ILE A 92 -15.36 20.21 -27.41
C ILE A 92 -14.99 18.87 -26.80
N ARG A 93 -13.83 18.31 -27.19
CA ARG A 93 -13.27 17.16 -26.51
C ARG A 93 -12.48 17.67 -25.30
N ARG A 94 -13.02 17.42 -24.10
CA ARG A 94 -12.40 17.80 -22.84
C ARG A 94 -11.64 16.61 -22.23
N ILE A 95 -10.35 16.79 -21.96
CA ILE A 95 -9.55 15.84 -21.18
C ILE A 95 -9.37 16.44 -19.80
N THR A 96 -10.12 15.91 -18.83
CA THR A 96 -10.08 16.40 -17.45
C THR A 96 -9.26 15.44 -16.60
N PHE A 97 -8.14 15.91 -16.07
CA PHE A 97 -7.39 15.19 -15.04
C PHE A 97 -7.82 15.71 -13.68
N SER A 98 -8.51 14.86 -12.91
CA SER A 98 -9.06 15.22 -11.61
C SER A 98 -8.77 14.16 -10.55
N TRP A 99 -8.49 14.63 -9.33
CA TRP A 99 -8.11 13.80 -8.19
C TRP A 99 -9.10 14.05 -7.06
N ASP A 100 -9.64 12.99 -6.46
CA ASP A 100 -10.58 13.11 -5.35
C ASP A 100 -9.86 12.81 -4.03
N TRP A 101 -9.85 13.77 -3.11
CA TRP A 101 -9.27 13.61 -1.78
C TRP A 101 -9.94 12.48 -0.99
N VAL A 102 -11.21 12.21 -1.24
CA VAL A 102 -11.95 11.12 -0.60
C VAL A 102 -11.40 9.78 -1.07
N ASP A 103 -11.30 9.59 -2.40
CA ASP A 103 -10.76 8.35 -2.98
C ASP A 103 -9.31 8.14 -2.52
N LEU A 104 -8.48 9.20 -2.48
CA LEU A 104 -7.11 9.14 -1.96
C LEU A 104 -7.04 8.72 -0.48
N THR A 105 -7.90 9.30 0.36
CA THR A 105 -7.92 9.02 1.81
C THR A 105 -8.32 7.57 2.07
N PHE A 106 -9.36 7.08 1.40
CA PHE A 106 -9.74 5.68 1.47
C PHE A 106 -8.63 4.77 0.93
N THR A 107 -7.98 5.15 -0.17
CA THR A 107 -6.87 4.35 -0.75
C THR A 107 -5.70 4.23 0.21
N LEU A 108 -5.33 5.32 0.88
CA LEU A 108 -4.30 5.30 1.91
C LEU A 108 -4.72 4.41 3.08
N PHE A 109 -5.96 4.53 3.56
CA PHE A 109 -6.48 3.72 4.66
C PHE A 109 -6.47 2.22 4.32
N PHE A 110 -6.99 1.83 3.16
CA PHE A 110 -7.02 0.44 2.72
C PHE A 110 -5.62 -0.11 2.44
N SER A 111 -4.71 0.69 1.90
CA SER A 111 -3.33 0.26 1.68
C SER A 111 -2.59 0.01 2.99
N LEU A 112 -2.82 0.81 4.04
CA LEU A 112 -2.30 0.55 5.39
C LEU A 112 -2.84 -0.76 5.98
N ILE A 113 -4.15 -1.02 5.84
CA ILE A 113 -4.74 -2.29 6.28
C ILE A 113 -4.11 -3.48 5.54
N LEU A 114 -4.02 -3.38 4.21
CA LEU A 114 -3.45 -4.43 3.39
C LEU A 114 -1.97 -4.69 3.73
N TYR A 115 -1.21 -3.62 3.97
CA TYR A 115 0.17 -3.72 4.41
C TYR A 115 0.28 -4.43 5.77
N ALA A 116 -0.55 -4.06 6.75
CA ALA A 116 -0.59 -4.73 8.05
C ALA A 116 -0.92 -6.22 7.92
N LEU A 117 -1.88 -6.57 7.06
CA LEU A 117 -2.22 -7.96 6.76
C LEU A 117 -1.04 -8.71 6.11
N MET A 118 -0.33 -8.08 5.18
CA MET A 118 0.86 -8.67 4.57
C MET A 118 1.96 -8.96 5.58
N VAL A 119 2.22 -8.05 6.53
CA VAL A 119 3.20 -8.26 7.60
C VAL A 119 2.80 -9.44 8.48
N ILE A 120 1.52 -9.56 8.82
CA ILE A 120 1.00 -10.69 9.61
C ILE A 120 1.19 -12.01 8.85
N VAL A 121 0.77 -12.07 7.58
CA VAL A 121 0.93 -13.27 6.74
C VAL A 121 2.40 -13.65 6.59
N TYR A 122 3.28 -12.66 6.40
CA TYR A 122 4.71 -12.89 6.32
C TYR A 122 5.28 -13.46 7.63
N GLY A 123 4.86 -12.92 8.79
CA GLY A 123 5.27 -13.42 10.10
C GLY A 123 4.78 -14.85 10.40
N ILE A 124 3.64 -15.26 9.83
CA ILE A 124 3.13 -16.63 9.94
C ILE A 124 3.96 -17.58 9.05
N ILE A 125 4.28 -17.18 7.82
CA ILE A 125 5.04 -18.01 6.87
C ILE A 125 6.51 -18.11 7.27
N ASN A 126 7.10 -17.03 7.77
CA ASN A 126 8.48 -16.94 8.24
C ASN A 126 8.50 -16.59 9.73
N PRO A 127 8.08 -17.52 10.61
CA PRO A 127 8.13 -17.27 12.04
C PRO A 127 9.58 -16.99 12.44
N PRO A 128 9.82 -16.04 13.36
CA PRO A 128 11.16 -15.80 13.87
C PRO A 128 11.72 -17.12 14.41
N PRO A 129 13.02 -17.38 14.22
CA PRO A 129 13.64 -18.58 14.76
C PRO A 129 13.33 -18.62 16.26
N LYS A 130 12.60 -19.65 16.69
CA LYS A 130 12.37 -19.88 18.12
C LYS A 130 13.74 -20.01 18.75
N ASP A 131 14.01 -19.18 19.75
CA ASP A 131 15.29 -19.12 20.45
C ASP A 131 15.88 -20.52 20.58
N GLU A 132 16.96 -20.79 19.83
CA GLU A 132 17.88 -21.84 20.24
C GLU A 132 18.34 -21.39 21.62
N VAL A 133 17.86 -22.12 22.64
CA VAL A 133 18.19 -21.97 24.05
C VAL A 133 19.61 -21.45 24.15
N ALA A 134 19.76 -20.15 24.49
CA ALA A 134 21.07 -19.54 24.64
C ALA A 134 21.92 -20.49 25.49
N PRO A 135 23.10 -20.94 25.01
CA PRO A 135 23.83 -22.02 25.67
C PRO A 135 24.02 -21.61 27.12
N TYR A 136 23.54 -22.45 28.04
CA TYR A 136 23.64 -22.25 29.48
C TYR A 136 25.09 -21.87 29.76
N ILE A 137 25.34 -20.60 30.11
CA ILE A 137 26.67 -20.17 30.54
C ILE A 137 26.88 -20.88 31.86
N GLN A 138 27.52 -22.06 31.81
CA GLN A 138 28.01 -22.73 32.99
C GLN A 138 29.04 -21.80 33.62
N ARG A 139 28.60 -20.98 34.59
CA ARG A 139 29.48 -20.30 35.51
C ARG A 139 30.24 -21.40 36.24
N ARG A 140 31.44 -21.71 35.74
CA ARG A 140 32.38 -22.61 36.36
C ARG A 140 32.71 -22.00 37.72
N SER A 141 32.00 -22.43 38.77
CA SER A 141 32.30 -22.04 40.14
C SER A 141 33.70 -22.58 40.44
N GLY A 142 34.65 -21.64 40.59
CA GLY A 142 36.01 -21.97 40.98
C GLY A 142 35.98 -22.59 42.37
N ARG A 143 36.11 -23.92 42.44
CA ARG A 143 36.45 -24.61 43.67
C ARG A 143 37.98 -24.55 43.80
N SER A 144 38.45 -23.49 44.47
CA SER A 144 39.80 -23.42 45.00
C SER A 144 39.86 -24.33 46.23
N ARG A 145 40.66 -25.41 46.12
CA ARG A 145 41.47 -25.96 47.20
C ARG A 145 42.76 -26.47 46.57
#